data_AF-A0AA90VE40-F1
#
_entry.id   AF-A0AA90VE40-F1
#
_cell.length_a   1.000
_cell.length_b   1.000
_cell.length_c   1.000
_cell.angle_alpha   90.00
_cell.angle_beta   90.00
_cell.angle_gamma   90.00
#
_symmetry.space_group_name_H-M   'P 1'
#
loop_
_entity.id
_entity.type
_entity.pdbx_description
1 polymer ?
#
loop_
_entity_poly.entity_id
_entity_poly.type
_entity_poly.pdbx_seq_one_letter_code
_entity_poly.pdbx_strand_id
1 'polypeptide(L)'
;MKKILCFIMLVLLLVSCSKDSYDELPANYIEVNGNRLQVNYLNIDGGYFTIGSSENNHINAIGVHYKDSFSDIDYNKKVYFSDAIDCIEFVDVIKENMSYQYQNLKEFSSDSYYCIEKEDNGMYRVDVNIKTSQHSLKIKYLGKRDN
;
A
#
# COMPACT_ATOMS: atom_id res chain seq x y z
N MET A 1 -36.98 30.60 36.13
CA MET A 1 -35.79 30.32 35.29
C MET A 1 -35.39 28.84 35.39
N LYS A 2 -36.22 27.91 34.89
CA LYS A 2 -35.91 26.45 34.89
C LYS A 2 -36.23 25.73 33.58
N LYS A 3 -36.91 26.39 32.63
CA LYS A 3 -37.34 25.76 31.36
C LYS A 3 -36.34 25.91 30.20
N ILE A 4 -35.44 26.89 30.28
CA ILE A 4 -34.45 27.16 29.21
C ILE A 4 -33.19 26.28 29.35
N LEU A 5 -32.86 25.86 30.58
CA LEU A 5 -31.66 25.05 30.83
C LEU A 5 -31.75 23.64 30.22
N CYS A 6 -32.94 23.02 30.21
CA CYS A 6 -33.11 21.68 29.64
C CYS A 6 -32.97 21.65 28.11
N PHE A 7 -33.28 22.75 27.42
CA PHE A 7 -33.19 22.80 25.96
C PHE A 7 -31.74 22.88 25.47
N ILE A 8 -30.86 23.57 26.20
CA ILE A 8 -29.44 23.69 25.84
C ILE A 8 -28.70 22.37 26.14
N MET A 9 -29.11 21.64 27.18
CA MET A 9 -28.53 20.33 27.51
C MET A 9 -28.87 19.24 26.46
N LEU A 10 -30.03 19.35 25.80
CA LEU A 10 -30.44 18.40 24.75
C LEU A 10 -29.72 18.67 23.41
N VAL A 11 -29.41 19.93 23.12
CA VAL A 11 -28.64 20.31 21.91
C VAL A 11 -27.18 19.89 22.04
N LEU A 12 -26.59 19.92 23.25
CA LEU A 12 -25.23 19.43 23.48
C LEU A 12 -25.10 17.89 23.43
N LEU A 13 -26.19 17.15 23.69
CA LEU A 13 -26.22 15.69 23.58
C LEU A 13 -26.34 15.18 22.13
N LEU A 14 -26.77 16.04 21.19
CA LEU A 14 -26.94 15.68 19.78
C LEU A 14 -25.66 15.88 18.92
N VAL A 15 -24.56 16.39 19.50
CA VAL A 15 -23.29 16.60 18.79
C VAL A 15 -22.24 15.52 19.10
N SER A 16 -22.59 14.46 19.84
CA SER A 16 -21.63 13.39 20.21
C SER A 16 -21.94 12.00 19.63
N CYS A 17 -22.75 11.95 18.57
CA CYS A 17 -22.93 10.75 17.76
C CYS A 17 -22.86 11.08 16.26
N SER A 18 -21.95 11.97 15.85
CA SER A 18 -21.24 11.72 14.59
C SER A 18 -20.33 10.53 14.87
N LYS A 19 -20.93 9.34 14.79
CA LYS A 19 -20.21 8.12 14.54
C LYS A 19 -19.57 8.36 13.18
N ASP A 20 -18.39 9.00 13.20
CA ASP A 20 -17.50 9.04 12.07
C ASP A 20 -17.50 7.60 11.59
N SER A 21 -18.07 7.38 10.41
CA SER A 21 -17.75 6.21 9.64
C SER A 21 -16.27 6.35 9.36
N TYR A 22 -15.45 5.95 10.33
CA TYR A 22 -14.20 5.30 10.01
C TYR A 22 -14.66 4.15 9.13
N ASP A 23 -14.73 4.42 7.82
CA ASP A 23 -14.60 3.39 6.81
C ASP A 23 -13.46 2.53 7.33
N GLU A 24 -13.79 1.30 7.72
CA GLU A 24 -12.81 0.36 8.22
C GLU A 24 -11.67 0.38 7.21
N LEU A 25 -10.53 0.90 7.65
CA LEU A 25 -9.39 1.09 6.76
C LEU A 25 -9.14 -0.25 6.07
N PRO A 26 -9.07 -0.28 4.74
CA PRO A 26 -8.99 -1.53 4.02
C PRO A 26 -7.82 -2.36 4.54
N ALA A 27 -8.08 -3.61 4.93
CA ALA A 27 -7.07 -4.49 5.51
C ALA A 27 -5.89 -4.71 4.56
N ASN A 28 -6.18 -4.65 3.25
CA ASN A 28 -5.20 -4.68 2.16
C ASN A 28 -5.14 -3.30 1.52
N TYR A 29 -4.03 -2.59 1.69
CA TYR A 29 -3.90 -1.22 1.22
C TYR A 29 -2.51 -0.89 0.71
N ILE A 30 -2.47 0.08 -0.19
CA ILE A 30 -1.29 0.85 -0.57
C ILE A 30 -1.49 2.28 -0.07
N GLU A 31 -0.55 2.76 0.74
CA GLU A 31 -0.48 4.13 1.26
C GLU A 31 0.65 4.86 0.54
N VAL A 32 0.33 5.88 -0.25
CA VAL A 32 1.30 6.74 -0.92
C VAL A 32 1.19 8.15 -0.34
N ASN A 33 2.24 8.61 0.34
CA ASN A 33 2.28 9.93 0.97
C ASN A 33 1.06 10.23 1.86
N GLY A 34 0.53 9.20 2.53
CA GLY A 34 -0.65 9.29 3.41
C GLY A 34 -2.00 8.97 2.75
N ASN A 35 -2.07 8.90 1.42
CA ASN A 35 -3.30 8.54 0.70
C ASN A 35 -3.40 7.03 0.55
N ARG A 36 -4.53 6.44 0.95
CA ARG A 36 -4.74 4.99 0.92
C ARG A 36 -5.68 4.56 -0.19
N LEU A 37 -5.29 3.51 -0.89
CA LEU A 37 -6.14 2.78 -1.83
C LEU A 37 -6.14 1.30 -1.48
N GLN A 38 -7.23 0.60 -1.81
CA GLN A 38 -7.35 -0.84 -1.68
C GLN A 38 -6.37 -1.54 -2.63
N VAL A 39 -5.57 -2.48 -2.12
CA VAL A 39 -4.77 -3.35 -2.99
C VAL A 39 -5.71 -4.40 -3.57
N ASN A 40 -5.68 -4.53 -4.90
CA ASN A 40 -6.55 -5.43 -5.63
C ASN A 40 -5.79 -6.43 -6.53
N TYR A 41 -4.47 -6.33 -6.61
CA TYR A 41 -3.65 -7.28 -7.37
C TYR A 41 -2.28 -7.51 -6.72
N LEU A 42 -1.78 -8.72 -6.90
CA LEU A 42 -0.43 -9.18 -6.54
C LEU A 42 0.02 -10.18 -7.62
N ASN A 43 1.07 -9.87 -8.36
CA ASN A 43 1.70 -10.83 -9.26
C ASN A 43 3.12 -11.13 -8.77
N ILE A 44 3.50 -12.41 -8.83
CA ILE A 44 4.83 -12.90 -8.47
C ILE A 44 5.27 -13.90 -9.53
N ASP A 45 6.37 -13.59 -10.21
CA ASP A 45 6.97 -14.40 -11.26
C ASP A 45 8.51 -14.40 -11.16
N GLY A 46 9.09 -15.54 -10.77
CA GLY A 46 10.53 -15.67 -10.55
C GLY A 46 11.11 -14.64 -9.56
N GLY A 47 12.08 -13.86 -10.03
CA GLY A 47 12.74 -12.77 -9.30
C GLY A 47 12.01 -11.42 -9.30
N TYR A 48 10.74 -11.41 -9.69
CA TYR A 48 9.95 -10.21 -9.88
C TYR A 48 8.58 -10.32 -9.19
N PHE A 49 8.16 -9.22 -8.55
CA PHE A 49 6.79 -9.07 -8.10
C PHE A 49 6.25 -7.68 -8.39
N THR A 50 4.95 -7.62 -8.64
CA THR A 50 4.17 -6.38 -8.65
C THR A 50 2.99 -6.46 -7.70
N ILE A 51 2.71 -5.35 -7.05
CA ILE A 51 1.59 -5.25 -6.11
C ILE A 51 1.05 -3.82 -6.12
N GLY A 52 -0.28 -3.68 -6.08
CA GLY A 52 -0.89 -2.36 -6.10
C GLY A 52 -2.41 -2.34 -6.21
N SER A 53 -2.89 -1.15 -6.54
CA SER A 53 -4.27 -0.81 -6.85
C SER A 53 -4.37 -0.43 -8.32
N SER A 54 -5.28 -1.02 -9.07
CA SER A 54 -5.63 -0.60 -10.44
C SER A 54 -7.14 -0.51 -10.57
N GLU A 55 -7.72 0.59 -10.12
CA GLU A 55 -9.18 0.80 -10.03
C GLU A 55 -9.53 2.28 -10.17
N ASN A 56 -10.79 2.61 -10.48
CA ASN A 56 -11.30 3.98 -10.47
C ASN A 56 -10.47 4.99 -11.29
N ASN A 57 -10.03 4.60 -12.48
CA ASN A 57 -9.14 5.40 -13.32
C ASN A 57 -7.81 5.79 -12.65
N HIS A 58 -7.34 5.05 -11.64
CA HIS A 58 -6.06 5.28 -10.97
C HIS A 58 -5.28 3.97 -10.87
N ILE A 59 -3.98 4.02 -11.15
CA ILE A 59 -3.03 2.95 -10.85
C ILE A 59 -2.04 3.48 -9.81
N ASN A 60 -1.91 2.75 -8.70
CA ASN A 60 -0.87 2.95 -7.71
C ASN A 60 -0.21 1.60 -7.43
N ALA A 61 1.04 1.45 -7.84
CA ALA A 61 1.70 0.16 -7.78
C ALA A 61 3.20 0.25 -7.64
N ILE A 62 3.77 -0.81 -7.11
CA ILE A 62 5.21 -1.04 -7.18
C ILE A 62 5.51 -2.32 -7.95
N GLY A 63 6.61 -2.29 -8.71
CA GLY A 63 7.30 -3.45 -9.23
C GLY A 63 8.69 -3.52 -8.63
N VAL A 64 9.11 -4.70 -8.16
CA VAL A 64 10.44 -4.93 -7.60
C VAL A 64 11.15 -5.98 -8.43
N HIS A 65 12.34 -5.65 -8.92
CA HIS A 65 13.15 -6.50 -9.78
C HIS A 65 14.53 -6.74 -9.16
N TYR A 66 14.90 -8.01 -9.01
CA TYR A 66 16.26 -8.40 -8.69
C TYR A 66 17.22 -8.13 -9.85
N LYS A 67 18.48 -7.82 -9.52
CA LYS A 67 19.54 -7.56 -10.50
C LYS A 67 19.92 -8.76 -11.35
N ASP A 68 19.88 -9.92 -10.72
CA ASP A 68 20.05 -11.19 -11.42
C ASP A 68 18.66 -11.76 -11.71
N SER A 69 18.23 -11.64 -12.97
CA SER A 69 16.92 -12.08 -13.47
C SER A 69 16.63 -13.57 -13.33
N PHE A 70 17.60 -14.36 -12.87
CA PHE A 70 17.48 -15.78 -12.57
C PHE A 70 17.34 -16.10 -11.08
N SER A 71 17.42 -15.11 -10.20
CA SER A 71 17.24 -15.31 -8.75
C SER A 71 15.76 -15.32 -8.42
N ASP A 72 15.31 -16.30 -7.64
CA ASP A 72 13.97 -16.30 -7.07
C ASP A 72 13.81 -15.17 -6.05
N ILE A 73 12.57 -14.70 -5.87
CA ILE A 73 12.22 -13.84 -4.74
C ILE A 73 12.50 -14.55 -3.42
N ASP A 74 13.04 -13.79 -2.49
CA ASP A 74 13.24 -14.19 -1.12
C ASP A 74 11.92 -14.19 -0.34
N TYR A 75 11.52 -15.37 0.16
CA TYR A 75 10.32 -15.54 0.97
C TYR A 75 10.64 -15.63 2.47
N ASN A 76 9.64 -15.35 3.30
CA ASN A 76 9.63 -15.57 4.76
C ASN A 76 10.76 -14.85 5.52
N LYS A 77 11.24 -13.74 4.98
CA LYS A 77 12.18 -12.81 5.64
C LYS A 77 11.97 -11.39 5.14
N LYS A 78 12.41 -10.41 5.92
CA LYS A 78 12.54 -9.03 5.45
C LYS A 78 13.77 -8.91 4.57
N VAL A 79 13.58 -8.33 3.40
CA VAL A 79 14.65 -7.99 2.46
C VAL A 79 14.74 -6.48 2.36
N TYR A 80 15.84 -5.94 2.86
CA TYR A 80 16.06 -4.50 2.86
C TYR A 80 16.55 -4.04 1.49
N PHE A 81 15.93 -2.96 1.01
CA PHE A 81 16.28 -2.34 -0.25
C PHE A 81 17.68 -1.73 -0.14
N SER A 82 18.63 -2.35 -0.81
CA SER A 82 20.06 -2.05 -0.82
C SER A 82 20.60 -2.22 -2.25
N ASP A 83 21.91 -2.09 -2.46
CA ASP A 83 22.58 -2.25 -3.77
C ASP A 83 22.31 -3.60 -4.48
N ALA A 84 21.69 -4.57 -3.80
CA ALA A 84 21.30 -5.86 -4.34
C ALA A 84 20.04 -5.83 -5.23
N ILE A 85 19.25 -4.75 -5.20
CA ILE A 85 18.04 -4.59 -6.02
C ILE A 85 18.32 -3.65 -7.18
N ASP A 86 17.93 -4.05 -8.39
CA ASP A 86 18.25 -3.34 -9.62
C ASP A 86 17.25 -2.23 -9.92
N CYS A 87 15.97 -2.52 -9.74
CA CYS A 87 14.91 -1.58 -10.02
C CYS A 87 13.73 -1.75 -9.06
N ILE A 88 13.27 -0.62 -8.51
CA ILE A 88 11.96 -0.52 -7.90
C ILE A 88 11.17 0.51 -8.72
N GLU A 89 10.24 0.00 -9.52
CA GLU A 89 9.35 0.82 -10.33
C GLU A 89 8.15 1.23 -9.49
N PHE A 90 7.91 2.53 -9.39
CA PHE A 90 6.67 3.07 -8.84
C PHE A 90 5.83 3.66 -9.96
N VAL A 91 4.55 3.28 -9.99
CA VAL A 91 3.56 3.74 -10.95
C VAL A 91 2.46 4.44 -10.17
N ASP A 92 2.30 5.74 -10.43
CA ASP A 92 1.19 6.57 -9.93
C ASP A 92 0.56 7.29 -11.13
N VAL A 93 -0.60 6.81 -11.59
CA VAL A 93 -1.17 7.22 -12.88
C VAL A 93 -2.68 7.36 -12.82
N ILE A 94 -3.18 8.53 -13.20
CA ILE A 94 -4.60 8.73 -13.52
C ILE A 94 -4.83 8.30 -14.98
N LYS A 95 -5.54 7.18 -15.19
CA LYS A 95 -5.80 6.49 -16.46
C LYS A 95 -6.42 7.41 -17.52
N GLU A 96 -7.20 8.43 -17.12
CA GLU A 96 -7.86 9.37 -18.04
C GLU A 96 -6.89 10.16 -18.93
N ASN A 97 -5.63 10.32 -18.50
CA ASN A 97 -4.60 11.04 -19.26
C ASN A 97 -3.62 10.12 -20.01
N MET A 98 -3.84 8.79 -19.99
CA MET A 98 -3.05 7.73 -20.65
C MET A 98 -1.51 7.83 -20.56
N SER A 99 -0.99 8.62 -19.63
CA SER A 99 0.44 8.87 -19.51
C SER A 99 0.96 8.07 -18.33
N TYR A 100 1.47 6.87 -18.62
CA TYR A 100 2.16 6.07 -17.62
C TYR A 100 3.45 6.78 -17.21
N GLN A 101 3.50 7.31 -16.00
CA GLN A 101 4.74 7.82 -15.41
C GLN A 101 5.32 6.72 -14.53
N TYR A 102 6.32 6.04 -15.09
CA TYR A 102 7.16 5.13 -14.33
C TYR A 102 8.25 5.94 -13.63
N GLN A 103 8.35 5.79 -12.32
CA GLN A 103 9.42 6.37 -11.54
C GLN A 103 10.30 5.25 -11.01
N ASN A 104 11.56 5.23 -11.42
CA ASN A 104 12.53 4.34 -10.78
C ASN A 104 12.94 4.98 -9.45
N LEU A 105 12.50 4.39 -8.35
CA LEU A 105 12.81 4.88 -7.01
C LEU A 105 14.28 4.60 -6.70
N LYS A 106 14.96 5.56 -6.08
CA LYS A 106 16.38 5.49 -5.71
C LYS A 106 16.59 6.09 -4.32
N GLU A 107 17.79 5.92 -3.78
CA GLU A 107 18.22 6.53 -2.51
C GLU A 107 17.30 6.16 -1.33
N PHE A 108 17.05 4.87 -1.18
CA PHE A 108 16.20 4.33 -0.12
C PHE A 108 16.82 4.56 1.26
N SER A 109 15.96 4.84 2.24
CA SER A 109 16.36 4.75 3.64
C SER A 109 16.69 3.30 4.00
N SER A 110 17.59 3.12 4.98
CA SER A 110 18.04 1.79 5.42
C SER A 110 16.94 0.91 6.02
N ASP A 111 15.79 1.50 6.37
CA ASP A 111 14.60 0.81 6.86
C ASP A 111 13.55 0.55 5.76
N SER A 112 13.89 0.77 4.49
CA SER A 112 13.04 0.38 3.37
C SER A 112 13.22 -1.11 3.06
N TYR A 113 12.13 -1.87 2.94
CA TYR A 113 12.14 -3.32 2.77
C TYR A 113 10.88 -3.83 2.06
N TYR A 114 10.95 -5.09 1.63
CA TYR A 114 9.78 -5.92 1.41
C TYR A 114 9.85 -7.22 2.22
N CYS A 115 8.70 -7.84 2.45
CA CYS A 115 8.57 -9.16 3.05
C CYS A 115 7.37 -9.85 2.40
N ILE A 116 7.58 -11.03 1.83
CA ILE A 116 6.54 -11.88 1.26
C ILE A 116 6.55 -13.21 2.01
N GLU A 117 5.50 -13.47 2.77
CA GLU A 117 5.32 -14.73 3.49
C GLU A 117 4.32 -15.62 2.74
N LYS A 118 4.66 -16.89 2.56
CA LYS A 118 3.75 -17.91 2.02
C LYS A 118 2.98 -18.53 3.16
N GLU A 119 1.66 -18.46 3.10
CA GLU A 119 0.77 -19.12 4.05
C GLU A 119 0.43 -20.54 3.55
N ASP A 120 0.17 -21.47 4.47
CA ASP A 120 -0.15 -22.87 4.15
C ASP A 120 -1.41 -23.04 3.28
N ASN A 121 -2.31 -22.05 3.30
CA ASN A 121 -3.56 -22.04 2.53
C ASN A 121 -3.40 -21.46 1.10
N GLY A 122 -2.16 -21.25 0.64
CA GLY A 122 -1.86 -20.68 -0.67
C GLY A 122 -2.07 -19.16 -0.77
N MET A 123 -2.24 -18.49 0.37
CA MET A 123 -2.26 -17.04 0.47
C MET A 123 -0.85 -16.50 0.67
N TYR A 124 -0.70 -15.20 0.42
CA TYR A 124 0.52 -14.45 0.61
C TYR A 124 0.24 -13.30 1.57
N ARG A 125 1.07 -13.17 2.59
CA ARG A 125 1.15 -11.93 3.38
C ARG A 125 2.30 -11.10 2.85
N VAL A 126 1.99 -9.91 2.35
CA VAL A 126 2.97 -9.00 1.77
C VAL A 126 3.01 -7.72 2.58
N ASP A 127 4.22 -7.31 2.94
CA ASP A 127 4.52 -6.07 3.63
C ASP A 127 5.63 -5.36 2.88
N VAL A 128 5.36 -4.14 2.42
CA VAL A 128 6.37 -3.31 1.76
C VAL A 128 6.41 -1.95 2.44
N ASN A 129 7.62 -1.50 2.72
CA ASN A 129 7.91 -0.16 3.23
C ASN A 129 8.99 0.46 2.36
N ILE A 130 8.66 1.53 1.66
CA ILE A 130 9.60 2.30 0.86
C ILE A 130 9.61 3.73 1.39
N LYS A 131 10.80 4.23 1.71
CA LYS A 131 11.00 5.61 2.08
C LYS A 131 12.22 6.15 1.35
N THR A 132 12.00 7.20 0.57
CA THR A 132 13.02 7.96 -0.14
C THR A 132 12.91 9.42 0.28
N SER A 133 13.75 10.29 -0.28
CA SER A 133 13.63 11.74 -0.10
C SER A 133 12.31 12.32 -0.65
N GLN A 134 11.67 11.63 -1.59
CA GLN A 134 10.50 12.11 -2.34
C GLN A 134 9.21 11.35 -2.04
N HIS A 135 9.31 10.09 -1.59
CA HIS A 135 8.18 9.19 -1.44
C HIS A 135 8.19 8.50 -0.08
N SER A 136 7.01 8.37 0.53
CA SER A 136 6.75 7.43 1.62
C SER A 136 5.61 6.51 1.19
N LEU A 137 5.94 5.25 0.96
CA LEU A 137 5.02 4.24 0.46
C LEU A 137 4.98 3.02 1.38
N LYS A 138 3.77 2.58 1.70
CA LYS A 138 3.54 1.36 2.48
C LYS A 138 2.52 0.49 1.80
N ILE A 139 2.76 -0.81 1.79
CA ILE A 139 1.80 -1.79 1.26
C ILE A 139 1.60 -2.87 2.31
N LYS A 140 0.34 -3.19 2.58
CA LYS A 140 -0.09 -4.34 3.37
C LYS A 140 -1.06 -5.14 2.54
N TYR A 141 -0.84 -6.45 2.47
CA TYR A 141 -1.71 -7.33 1.70
C TYR A 141 -1.76 -8.74 2.30
N LEU A 142 -2.94 -9.31 2.35
CA LEU A 142 -3.21 -10.71 2.60
C LEU A 142 -4.18 -11.20 1.52
N GLY A 143 -3.69 -12.03 0.61
CA GLY A 143 -4.48 -12.45 -0.55
C GLY A 143 -3.79 -13.51 -1.39
N LYS A 144 -4.43 -13.93 -2.49
CA LYS A 144 -3.81 -14.82 -3.47
C LYS A 144 -3.09 -13.99 -4.52
N ARG A 145 -1.99 -14.52 -5.07
CA ARG A 145 -1.45 -13.93 -6.29
C ARG A 145 -2.45 -14.07 -7.45
N ASP A 146 -2.40 -13.14 -8.38
CA ASP A 146 -3.04 -13.22 -9.69
C ASP A 146 -2.30 -14.23 -10.57
N ASN A 147 -3.03 -14.85 -11.49
CA ASN A 147 -2.50 -15.83 -12.44
C ASN A 147 -2.06 -15.16 -13.74
#